data_AF-A0A3A6PF15-F1
#
_entry.id   AF-A0A3A6PF15-F1
#
_cell.length_a   1.000
_cell.length_b   1.000
_cell.length_c   1.000
_cell.angle_alpha   90.00
_cell.angle_beta   90.00
_cell.angle_gamma   90.00
#
_symmetry.space_group_name_H-M   'P 1'
#
loop_
_entity.id
_entity.type
_entity.pdbx_description
1 polymer ?
#
loop_
_entity_poly.entity_id
_entity_poly.type
_entity_poly.pdbx_seq_one_letter_code
_entity_poly.pdbx_strand_id
1 'polypeptide(L)'
;MKATRKKIMQVIAGIIAFSLIGFILYMANGFVGNPVSAAIAKTAIKQYMETQYPEMEYEFATKVGYNFKDGSYIGRVQSLTSEDTRFYVEYHGKNDIKDDFNFNVLGYHQTMDRLSKEYGNVLQKELSEQIGIPVRRVFVMYQYDKVSDYENLLSLDMKLDPRLPIPLHINISVDTAEADLEQASEWIKQSHEWAKAQGYPIKQYGMDVEFGNKLLSIYGVRATQIDSGELLPLLKKAKENREYDSVIVTVKGDEKG
;
A
#
# COMPACT_ATOMS: atom_id res chain seq x y z
N MET A 1 -4.33 -11.80 66.73
CA MET A 1 -5.24 -11.84 65.56
C MET A 1 -4.92 -10.84 64.44
N LYS A 2 -4.66 -9.54 64.71
CA LYS A 2 -4.40 -8.55 63.64
C LYS A 2 -3.16 -8.85 62.77
N ALA A 3 -2.06 -9.30 63.37
CA ALA A 3 -0.82 -9.63 62.64
C ALA A 3 -1.00 -10.81 61.67
N THR A 4 -1.78 -11.83 62.06
CA THR A 4 -2.08 -13.01 61.22
C THR A 4 -2.94 -12.65 60.01
N ARG A 5 -3.95 -11.78 60.19
CA ARG A 5 -4.77 -11.27 59.07
C ARG A 5 -3.97 -10.44 58.07
N LYS A 6 -3.03 -9.60 58.54
CA LYS A 6 -2.14 -8.82 57.67
C LYS A 6 -1.24 -9.74 56.83
N LYS A 7 -0.67 -10.79 57.43
CA LYS A 7 0.14 -11.79 56.71
C LYS A 7 -0.68 -12.56 55.67
N ILE A 8 -1.90 -12.98 56.00
CA ILE A 8 -2.80 -13.66 55.05
C ILE A 8 -3.14 -12.74 53.87
N MET A 9 -3.45 -11.47 54.13
CA MET A 9 -3.76 -10.49 53.08
C MET A 9 -2.56 -10.21 52.16
N GLN A 10 -1.34 -10.21 52.69
CA GLN A 10 -0.12 -10.10 51.88
C GLN A 10 0.10 -11.31 50.97
N VAL A 11 -0.19 -12.52 51.46
CA VAL A 11 -0.11 -13.75 50.66
C VAL A 11 -1.16 -13.73 49.54
N ILE A 12 -2.39 -13.35 49.84
CA ILE A 12 -3.47 -13.22 48.84
C ILE A 12 -3.10 -12.18 47.77
N ALA A 13 -2.61 -11.01 48.19
CA ALA A 13 -2.15 -9.97 47.26
C ALA A 13 -1.00 -10.47 46.36
N GLY A 14 -0.06 -11.24 46.92
CA GLY A 14 0.99 -11.90 46.15
C GLY A 14 0.45 -12.86 45.09
N ILE A 15 -0.48 -13.74 45.46
CA ILE A 15 -1.11 -14.70 44.53
C ILE A 15 -1.85 -13.96 43.41
N ILE A 16 -2.61 -12.91 43.75
CA ILE A 16 -3.32 -12.10 42.76
C ILE A 16 -2.33 -11.42 41.81
N ALA A 17 -1.25 -10.83 42.33
CA ALA A 17 -0.21 -10.20 41.51
C ALA A 17 0.46 -11.21 40.55
N PHE A 18 0.83 -12.40 41.03
CA PHE A 18 1.39 -13.45 40.18
C PHE A 18 0.39 -13.96 39.14
N SER A 19 -0.89 -14.09 39.50
CA SER A 19 -1.95 -14.49 38.57
C SER A 19 -2.17 -13.46 37.47
N LEU A 20 -2.16 -12.16 37.83
CA LEU A 20 -2.24 -11.06 36.88
C LEU A 20 -1.04 -11.03 35.93
N ILE A 21 0.18 -11.24 36.45
CA ILE A 21 1.39 -11.34 35.62
C ILE A 21 1.26 -12.53 34.66
N GLY A 22 0.84 -13.69 35.14
CA GLY A 22 0.64 -14.88 34.29
C GLY A 22 -0.42 -14.64 33.21
N PHE A 23 -1.53 -13.98 33.54
CA PHE A 23 -2.57 -13.62 32.57
C PHE A 23 -2.06 -12.61 31.54
N ILE A 24 -1.31 -11.59 31.95
CA ILE A 24 -0.70 -10.62 31.03
C ILE A 24 0.28 -11.32 30.09
N LEU A 25 1.12 -12.24 30.60
CA LEU A 25 2.05 -13.01 29.77
C LEU A 25 1.32 -13.94 28.79
N TYR A 26 0.23 -14.57 29.22
CA TYR A 26 -0.63 -15.39 28.37
C TYR A 26 -1.24 -14.54 27.23
N MET A 27 -1.80 -13.38 27.55
CA MET A 27 -2.34 -12.46 26.57
C MET A 27 -1.25 -11.93 25.63
N ALA A 28 -0.09 -11.53 26.16
CA ALA A 28 1.04 -11.05 25.38
C ALA A 28 1.53 -12.10 24.37
N ASN A 29 1.57 -13.38 24.77
CA ASN A 29 1.91 -14.47 23.86
C ASN A 29 0.89 -14.62 22.71
N GLY A 30 -0.40 -14.34 22.95
CA GLY A 30 -1.42 -14.32 21.90
C GLY A 30 -1.27 -13.18 20.88
N PHE A 31 -0.52 -12.11 21.21
CA PHE A 31 -0.26 -10.97 20.32
C PHE A 31 1.14 -10.97 19.70
N VAL A 32 2.14 -11.50 20.40
CA VAL A 32 3.56 -11.45 19.99
C VAL A 32 4.06 -12.81 19.49
N GLY A 33 3.35 -13.89 19.84
CA GLY A 33 3.77 -15.27 19.59
C GLY A 33 4.92 -15.71 20.49
N ASN A 34 5.25 -16.99 20.41
CA ASN A 34 6.39 -17.60 21.10
C ASN A 34 7.61 -17.71 20.16
N PRO A 35 8.82 -17.27 20.58
CA PRO A 35 10.06 -17.45 19.83
C PRO A 35 10.39 -18.90 19.45
N VAL A 36 10.03 -19.88 20.30
CA VAL A 36 10.24 -21.31 20.01
C VAL A 36 9.40 -21.72 18.80
N SER A 37 8.12 -21.35 18.79
CA SER A 37 7.22 -21.62 17.67
C SER A 37 7.68 -20.89 16.40
N ALA A 38 8.25 -19.69 16.50
CA ALA A 38 8.84 -18.99 15.36
C ALA A 38 10.04 -19.75 14.76
N ALA A 39 10.89 -20.35 15.60
CA ALA A 39 12.02 -21.16 15.14
C ALA A 39 11.56 -22.47 14.46
N ILE A 40 10.52 -23.11 15.01
CA ILE A 40 9.87 -24.29 14.40
C ILE A 40 9.26 -23.90 13.05
N ALA A 41 8.48 -22.83 13.00
CA ALA A 41 7.85 -22.33 11.78
C ALA A 41 8.89 -21.99 10.72
N LYS A 42 9.98 -21.32 11.07
CA LYS A 42 11.08 -21.03 10.14
C LYS A 42 11.67 -22.30 9.53
N THR A 43 11.83 -23.35 10.32
CA THR A 43 12.34 -24.65 9.83
C THR A 43 11.34 -25.31 8.89
N ALA A 44 10.06 -25.29 9.26
CA ALA A 44 8.98 -25.85 8.43
C ALA A 44 8.83 -25.09 7.09
N ILE A 45 8.89 -23.76 7.11
CA ILE A 45 8.85 -22.92 5.90
C ILE A 45 10.07 -23.22 5.01
N LYS A 46 11.27 -23.41 5.58
CA LYS A 46 12.43 -23.81 4.78
C LYS A 46 12.22 -25.13 4.06
N GLN A 47 11.75 -26.15 4.77
CA GLN A 47 11.46 -27.47 4.18
C GLN A 47 10.37 -27.37 3.09
N TYR A 48 9.35 -26.55 3.32
CA TYR A 48 8.32 -26.27 2.33
C TYR A 48 8.91 -25.67 1.06
N MET A 49 9.76 -24.64 1.20
CA MET A 49 10.44 -24.00 0.08
C MET A 49 11.33 -24.97 -0.69
N GLU A 50 12.15 -25.77 0.01
CA GLU A 50 12.99 -26.81 -0.60
C GLU A 50 12.17 -27.87 -1.35
N THR A 51 10.92 -28.11 -0.96
CA THR A 51 10.04 -29.11 -1.58
C THR A 51 9.24 -28.53 -2.76
N GLN A 52 8.64 -27.36 -2.58
CA GLN A 52 7.74 -26.76 -3.58
C GLN A 52 8.50 -25.95 -4.64
N TYR A 53 9.63 -25.36 -4.27
CA TYR A 53 10.44 -24.49 -5.12
C TYR A 53 11.92 -24.91 -5.08
N PRO A 54 12.27 -26.17 -5.41
CA PRO A 54 13.61 -26.73 -5.20
C PRO A 54 14.72 -26.02 -6.00
N GLU A 55 14.35 -25.38 -7.11
CA GLU A 55 15.28 -24.65 -7.99
C GLU A 55 15.43 -23.17 -7.62
N MET A 56 14.61 -22.66 -6.68
CA MET A 56 14.62 -21.24 -6.31
C MET A 56 15.71 -20.98 -5.26
N GLU A 57 16.72 -20.19 -5.64
CA GLU A 57 17.61 -19.57 -4.67
C GLU A 57 16.89 -18.41 -3.98
N TYR A 58 16.75 -18.48 -2.66
CA TYR A 58 15.97 -17.51 -1.90
C TYR A 58 16.61 -17.12 -0.56
N GLU A 59 16.16 -15.98 -0.06
CA GLU A 59 16.38 -15.55 1.32
C GLU A 59 15.07 -15.16 2.01
N PHE A 60 15.14 -15.03 3.33
CA PHE A 60 14.06 -14.42 4.10
C PHE A 60 14.28 -12.91 4.16
N ALA A 61 13.45 -12.14 3.47
CA ALA A 61 13.50 -10.68 3.46
C ALA A 61 13.21 -10.08 4.86
N THR A 62 12.50 -10.82 5.71
CA THR A 62 12.26 -10.45 7.12
C THR A 62 12.37 -11.68 8.01
N LYS A 63 12.59 -11.46 9.31
CA LYS A 63 12.48 -12.56 10.30
C LYS A 63 11.06 -13.14 10.25
N VAL A 64 10.96 -14.47 10.39
CA VAL A 64 9.67 -15.15 10.55
C VAL A 64 8.99 -14.60 11.80
N GLY A 65 7.82 -14.02 11.62
CA GLY A 65 7.09 -13.29 12.64
C GLY A 65 5.72 -13.90 12.90
N TYR A 66 5.16 -13.62 14.06
CA TYR A 66 3.80 -14.05 14.39
C TYR A 66 2.78 -13.09 13.78
N ASN A 67 1.78 -13.64 13.10
CA ASN A 67 0.62 -12.91 12.62
C ASN A 67 -0.54 -13.09 13.59
N PHE A 68 -0.83 -12.05 14.39
CA PHE A 68 -1.89 -12.12 15.39
C PHE A 68 -3.31 -12.24 14.80
N LYS A 69 -3.49 -11.95 13.51
CA LYS A 69 -4.82 -11.96 12.86
C LYS A 69 -5.40 -13.36 12.77
N ASP A 70 -4.54 -14.35 12.53
CA ASP A 70 -4.93 -15.76 12.34
C ASP A 70 -4.11 -16.73 13.19
N GLY A 71 -3.12 -16.22 13.94
CA GLY A 71 -2.25 -17.03 14.80
C GLY A 71 -1.13 -17.77 14.06
N SER A 72 -0.91 -17.46 12.78
CA SER A 72 0.13 -18.08 11.97
C SER A 72 1.51 -17.48 12.23
N TYR A 73 2.54 -18.16 11.74
CA TYR A 73 3.88 -17.61 11.61
C TYR A 73 4.20 -17.37 10.14
N ILE A 74 4.50 -16.13 9.79
CA ILE A 74 4.69 -15.68 8.41
C ILE A 74 6.16 -15.37 8.14
N GLY A 75 6.69 -15.95 7.07
CA GLY A 75 8.00 -15.63 6.51
C GLY A 75 7.85 -14.92 5.17
N ARG A 76 8.54 -13.80 4.99
CA ARG A 76 8.63 -13.14 3.67
C ARG A 76 9.82 -13.71 2.92
N VAL A 77 9.56 -14.39 1.82
CA VAL A 77 10.56 -15.01 0.95
C VAL A 77 10.83 -14.09 -0.24
N GLN A 78 12.11 -14.02 -0.63
CA GLN A 78 12.60 -13.23 -1.75
C GLN A 78 13.59 -14.09 -2.55
N SER A 79 13.39 -14.19 -3.86
CA SER A 79 14.41 -14.77 -4.74
C SER A 79 15.65 -13.90 -4.78
N LEU A 80 16.82 -14.53 -4.82
CA LEU A 80 18.10 -13.84 -4.98
C LEU A 80 18.36 -13.35 -6.42
N THR A 81 17.63 -13.89 -7.40
CA THR A 81 17.85 -13.61 -8.83
C THR A 81 16.79 -12.71 -9.45
N SER A 82 15.66 -12.51 -8.76
CA SER A 82 14.51 -11.74 -9.25
C SER A 82 13.93 -10.90 -8.14
N GLU A 83 13.90 -9.57 -8.29
CA GLU A 83 13.32 -8.68 -7.27
C GLU A 83 11.80 -8.77 -7.23
N ASP A 84 11.19 -9.18 -8.36
CA ASP A 84 9.75 -9.40 -8.50
C ASP A 84 9.28 -10.72 -7.88
N THR A 85 10.20 -11.64 -7.60
CA THR A 85 9.86 -12.91 -6.95
C THR A 85 9.90 -12.75 -5.43
N ARG A 86 8.85 -12.11 -4.89
CA ARG A 86 8.67 -11.91 -3.46
C ARG A 86 7.28 -12.31 -3.02
N PHE A 87 7.19 -13.16 -2.01
CA PHE A 87 5.93 -13.70 -1.53
C PHE A 87 6.01 -14.08 -0.06
N TYR A 88 4.87 -14.36 0.54
CA TYR A 88 4.77 -14.80 1.92
C TYR A 88 4.47 -16.29 1.98
N VAL A 89 5.06 -16.94 2.99
CA VAL A 89 4.75 -18.31 3.37
C VAL A 89 4.31 -18.30 4.82
N GLU A 90 3.12 -18.83 5.07
CA GLU A 90 2.44 -18.87 6.36
C GLU A 90 2.42 -20.30 6.91
N TYR A 91 2.87 -20.45 8.15
CA TYR A 91 2.79 -21.70 8.90
C TYR A 91 1.72 -21.62 9.98
N HIS A 92 0.71 -22.48 9.87
CA HIS A 92 -0.45 -22.55 10.77
C HIS A 92 -0.35 -23.68 11.82
N GLY A 93 0.74 -24.45 11.80
CA GLY A 93 0.93 -25.62 12.68
C GLY A 93 0.61 -26.95 12.00
N LYS A 94 1.14 -28.07 12.53
CA LYS A 94 0.83 -29.44 12.07
C LYS A 94 0.96 -29.66 10.55
N ASN A 95 1.95 -29.04 9.92
CA ASN A 95 2.22 -29.05 8.48
C ASN A 95 1.17 -28.35 7.60
N ASP A 96 0.29 -27.52 8.15
CA ASP A 96 -0.51 -26.57 7.36
C ASP A 96 0.37 -25.37 7.00
N ILE A 97 0.81 -25.35 5.75
CA ILE A 97 1.64 -24.29 5.17
C ILE A 97 0.97 -23.81 3.88
N LYS A 98 0.84 -22.50 3.76
CA LYS A 98 0.28 -21.82 2.59
C LYS A 98 1.24 -20.76 2.13
N ASP A 99 1.22 -20.46 0.85
CA ASP A 99 1.92 -19.31 0.30
C ASP A 99 0.99 -18.49 -0.60
N ASP A 100 1.44 -17.28 -0.91
CA ASP A 100 0.79 -16.41 -1.87
C ASP A 100 1.63 -16.21 -3.16
N PHE A 101 2.49 -17.17 -3.50
CA PHE A 101 3.36 -17.14 -4.70
C PHE A 101 2.55 -16.94 -5.97
N ASN A 102 1.46 -17.70 -6.14
CA ASN A 102 0.59 -17.60 -7.31
C ASN A 102 -0.01 -16.19 -7.46
N PHE A 103 -0.39 -15.55 -6.35
CA PHE A 103 -0.95 -14.21 -6.39
C PHE A 103 0.15 -13.16 -6.62
N ASN A 104 1.20 -13.17 -5.81
CA ASN A 104 2.22 -12.13 -5.80
C ASN A 104 3.19 -12.20 -7.00
N VAL A 105 3.58 -13.41 -7.40
CA VAL A 105 4.61 -13.64 -8.43
C VAL A 105 3.95 -14.00 -9.75
N LEU A 106 3.16 -15.08 -9.83
CA LEU A 106 2.54 -15.48 -11.10
C LEU A 106 1.45 -14.50 -11.56
N GLY A 107 0.73 -13.88 -10.62
CA GLY A 107 -0.20 -12.78 -10.89
C GLY A 107 0.48 -11.41 -11.01
N TYR A 108 1.82 -11.35 -11.05
CA TYR A 108 2.62 -10.14 -11.28
C TYR A 108 2.38 -8.97 -10.31
N HIS A 109 1.75 -9.16 -9.16
CA HIS A 109 1.46 -8.06 -8.23
C HIS A 109 2.74 -7.38 -7.72
N GLN A 110 3.83 -8.13 -7.50
CA GLN A 110 5.13 -7.54 -7.13
C GLN A 110 5.74 -6.73 -8.29
N THR A 111 5.73 -7.28 -9.50
CA THR A 111 6.17 -6.58 -10.71
C THR A 111 5.41 -5.27 -10.88
N MET A 112 4.09 -5.30 -10.74
CA MET A 112 3.26 -4.10 -10.92
C MET A 112 3.46 -3.08 -9.80
N ASP A 113 3.65 -3.49 -8.55
CA ASP A 113 3.99 -2.59 -7.44
C ASP A 113 5.34 -1.90 -7.66
N ARG A 114 6.37 -2.65 -8.08
CA ARG A 114 7.68 -2.10 -8.44
C ARG A 114 7.58 -1.12 -9.60
N LEU A 115 6.97 -1.53 -10.71
CA LEU A 115 6.80 -0.68 -11.89
C LEU A 115 5.98 0.58 -11.57
N SER A 116 4.98 0.49 -10.69
CA SER A 116 4.20 1.66 -10.25
C SER A 116 5.07 2.68 -9.52
N LYS A 117 6.00 2.22 -8.67
CA LYS A 117 6.94 3.09 -7.94
C LYS A 117 7.95 3.72 -8.88
N GLU A 118 8.55 2.93 -9.77
CA GLU A 118 9.48 3.43 -10.79
C GLU A 118 8.81 4.49 -11.67
N TYR A 119 7.59 4.22 -12.14
CA TYR A 119 6.85 5.16 -12.97
C TYR A 119 6.45 6.42 -12.17
N GLY A 120 6.04 6.28 -10.91
CA GLY A 120 5.77 7.40 -10.03
C GLY A 120 6.98 8.34 -9.89
N ASN A 121 8.19 7.81 -9.77
CA ASN A 121 9.42 8.60 -9.70
C ASN A 121 9.70 9.35 -11.01
N VAL A 122 9.48 8.71 -12.16
CA VAL A 122 9.61 9.35 -13.48
C VAL A 122 8.60 10.49 -13.60
N LEU A 123 7.31 10.21 -13.37
CA LEU A 123 6.24 11.20 -13.48
C LEU A 123 6.40 12.36 -12.50
N GLN A 124 6.88 12.10 -11.28
CA GLN A 124 7.13 13.16 -10.31
C GLN A 124 8.06 14.24 -10.88
N LYS A 125 9.20 13.84 -11.44
CA LYS A 125 10.16 14.77 -12.00
C LYS A 125 9.57 15.53 -13.18
N GLU A 126 9.03 14.79 -14.15
CA GLU A 126 8.51 15.36 -15.38
C GLU A 126 7.34 16.31 -15.11
N LEU A 127 6.36 15.89 -14.30
CA LEU A 127 5.19 16.72 -14.00
C LEU A 127 5.58 17.97 -13.22
N SER A 128 6.58 17.93 -12.34
CA SER A 128 7.08 19.14 -11.66
C SER A 128 7.53 20.21 -12.64
N GLU A 129 8.21 19.80 -13.72
CA GLU A 129 8.66 20.70 -14.78
C GLU A 129 7.48 21.23 -15.59
N GLN A 130 6.48 20.38 -15.91
CA GLN A 130 5.33 20.78 -16.72
C GLN A 130 4.37 21.73 -16.01
N ILE A 131 4.04 21.46 -14.74
CA ILE A 131 3.07 22.26 -13.99
C ILE A 131 3.70 23.47 -13.29
N GLY A 132 5.03 23.59 -13.33
CA GLY A 132 5.77 24.74 -12.81
C GLY A 132 5.89 24.80 -11.28
N ILE A 133 5.53 23.74 -10.56
CA ILE A 133 5.70 23.64 -9.10
C ILE A 133 6.25 22.26 -8.71
N PRO A 134 6.97 22.13 -7.58
CA PRO A 134 7.47 20.83 -7.13
C PRO A 134 6.33 19.85 -6.84
N VAL A 135 6.34 18.71 -7.52
CA VAL A 135 5.50 17.56 -7.19
C VAL A 135 6.18 16.76 -6.10
N ARG A 136 5.49 16.57 -4.98
CA ARG A 136 5.99 15.82 -3.82
C ARG A 136 5.97 14.31 -4.06
N ARG A 137 4.92 13.82 -4.74
CA ARG A 137 4.76 12.40 -5.05
C ARG A 137 3.76 12.19 -6.18
N VAL A 138 3.96 11.15 -6.98
CA VAL A 138 2.94 10.61 -7.87
C VAL A 138 2.69 9.16 -7.50
N PHE A 139 1.46 8.83 -7.11
CA PHE A 139 1.03 7.44 -6.97
C PHE A 139 0.47 6.96 -8.31
N VAL A 140 1.05 5.89 -8.85
CA VAL A 140 0.61 5.25 -10.08
C VAL A 140 -0.12 3.97 -9.73
N MET A 141 -1.29 3.75 -10.33
CA MET A 141 -2.09 2.55 -10.17
C MET A 141 -2.44 2.00 -11.55
N TYR A 142 -1.85 0.87 -11.90
CA TYR A 142 -2.27 0.12 -13.09
C TYR A 142 -3.68 -0.45 -12.89
N GLN A 143 -4.52 -0.30 -13.91
CA GLN A 143 -5.87 -0.85 -13.96
C GLN A 143 -5.86 -2.15 -14.78
N TYR A 144 -5.03 -3.11 -14.37
CA TYR A 144 -4.83 -4.37 -15.09
C TYR A 144 -6.09 -5.25 -15.11
N ASP A 145 -6.98 -5.07 -14.14
CA ASP A 145 -8.32 -5.68 -14.10
C ASP A 145 -9.22 -5.28 -15.28
N LYS A 146 -8.88 -4.19 -15.98
CA LYS A 146 -9.59 -3.72 -17.19
C LYS A 146 -9.00 -4.26 -18.49
N VAL A 147 -7.94 -5.07 -18.42
CA VAL A 147 -7.24 -5.61 -19.59
C VAL A 147 -7.33 -7.13 -19.54
N SER A 148 -8.05 -7.71 -20.49
CA SER A 148 -8.06 -9.16 -20.69
C SER A 148 -6.64 -9.63 -21.01
N ASP A 149 -6.25 -10.76 -20.41
CA ASP A 149 -4.96 -11.40 -20.63
C ASP A 149 -3.74 -10.49 -20.41
N TYR A 150 -3.83 -9.54 -19.46
CA TYR A 150 -2.75 -8.61 -19.12
C TYR A 150 -1.43 -9.30 -18.76
N GLU A 151 -1.50 -10.52 -18.24
CA GLU A 151 -0.36 -11.37 -17.90
C GLU A 151 0.56 -11.62 -19.11
N ASN A 152 0.03 -11.63 -20.33
CA ASN A 152 0.82 -11.77 -21.57
C ASN A 152 1.64 -10.51 -21.90
N LEU A 153 1.38 -9.38 -21.23
CA LEU A 153 2.12 -8.14 -21.39
C LEU A 153 3.27 -8.02 -20.38
N LEU A 154 3.33 -8.93 -19.40
CA LEU A 154 4.21 -8.83 -18.26
C LEU A 154 5.23 -9.98 -18.25
N SER A 155 6.40 -9.68 -17.71
CA SER A 155 7.37 -10.68 -17.32
C SER A 155 8.05 -10.23 -16.03
N LEU A 156 8.50 -11.18 -15.22
CA LEU A 156 9.30 -10.87 -14.04
C LEU A 156 10.56 -10.10 -14.46
N ASP A 157 10.96 -9.16 -13.60
CA ASP A 157 12.14 -8.30 -13.76
C ASP A 157 12.14 -7.47 -15.05
N MET A 158 10.97 -7.28 -15.67
CA MET A 158 10.85 -6.42 -16.83
C MET A 158 11.22 -4.98 -16.46
N LYS A 159 11.84 -4.29 -17.41
CA LYS A 159 12.10 -2.85 -17.30
C LYS A 159 10.78 -2.10 -17.46
N LEU A 160 10.67 -0.96 -16.78
CA LEU A 160 9.56 -0.05 -16.99
C LEU A 160 9.43 0.33 -18.47
N ASP A 161 8.28 0.03 -19.04
CA ASP A 161 7.80 0.61 -20.29
C ASP A 161 6.64 1.58 -19.97
N PRO A 162 6.88 2.91 -20.04
CA PRO A 162 5.84 3.91 -19.81
C PRO A 162 4.66 3.83 -20.78
N ARG A 163 4.79 3.07 -21.88
CA ARG A 163 3.75 2.91 -22.92
C ARG A 163 3.10 1.53 -22.90
N LEU A 164 3.35 0.74 -21.85
CA LEU A 164 2.66 -0.52 -21.64
C LEU A 164 1.15 -0.31 -21.81
N PRO A 165 0.43 -1.12 -22.61
CA PRO A 165 -0.96 -0.83 -22.97
C PRO A 165 -1.96 -1.19 -21.84
N ILE A 166 -1.58 -0.91 -20.59
CA ILE A 166 -2.41 -1.06 -19.40
C ILE A 166 -2.83 0.34 -18.92
N PRO A 167 -4.14 0.63 -18.81
CA PRO A 167 -4.61 1.93 -18.36
C PRO A 167 -4.09 2.30 -16.97
N LEU A 168 -3.75 3.57 -16.77
CA LEU A 168 -3.26 4.10 -15.49
C LEU A 168 -4.26 5.04 -14.84
N HIS A 169 -4.36 4.93 -13.53
CA HIS A 169 -4.86 5.98 -12.66
C HIS A 169 -3.66 6.58 -11.91
N ILE A 170 -3.56 7.91 -11.88
CA ILE A 170 -2.52 8.59 -11.10
C ILE A 170 -3.14 9.51 -10.05
N ASN A 171 -2.47 9.65 -8.91
CA ASN A 171 -2.72 10.72 -7.95
C ASN A 171 -1.44 11.54 -7.77
N ILE A 172 -1.55 12.86 -7.94
CA ILE A 172 -0.44 13.81 -7.88
C ILE A 172 -0.54 14.57 -6.56
N SER A 173 0.51 14.54 -5.74
CA SER A 173 0.57 15.31 -4.50
C SER A 173 1.51 16.50 -4.67
N VAL A 174 1.03 17.70 -4.33
CA VAL A 174 1.79 18.96 -4.40
C VAL A 174 1.63 19.78 -3.12
N ASP A 175 2.65 20.59 -2.82
CA ASP A 175 2.65 21.52 -1.69
C ASP A 175 2.74 22.95 -2.23
N THR A 176 1.89 23.84 -1.73
CA THR A 176 1.87 25.25 -2.14
C THR A 176 1.51 26.16 -0.97
N ALA A 177 1.81 27.46 -1.09
CA ALA A 177 1.44 28.44 -0.07
C ALA A 177 -0.09 28.63 -0.01
N GLU A 178 -0.73 28.68 -1.18
CA GLU A 178 -2.17 28.83 -1.37
C GLU A 178 -2.61 27.99 -2.56
N ALA A 179 -3.85 27.51 -2.52
CA ALA A 179 -4.45 26.75 -3.61
C ALA A 179 -5.95 27.01 -3.71
N ASP A 180 -6.44 27.02 -4.94
CA ASP A 180 -7.86 26.99 -5.25
C ASP A 180 -8.16 25.92 -6.31
N LEU A 181 -9.45 25.78 -6.67
CA LEU A 181 -9.87 24.83 -7.68
C LEU A 181 -9.46 25.24 -9.09
N GLU A 182 -9.28 26.54 -9.36
CA GLU A 182 -8.79 27.01 -10.66
C GLU A 182 -7.37 26.50 -10.92
N GLN A 183 -6.46 26.71 -9.97
CA GLN A 183 -5.07 26.25 -10.06
C GLN A 183 -4.97 24.74 -10.16
N ALA A 184 -5.67 24.00 -9.27
CA ALA A 184 -5.66 22.54 -9.30
C ALA A 184 -6.26 21.98 -10.62
N SER A 185 -7.31 22.60 -11.14
CA SER A 185 -7.86 22.24 -12.45
C SER A 185 -6.84 22.43 -13.57
N GLU A 186 -6.07 23.51 -13.53
CA GLU A 186 -5.07 23.82 -14.55
C GLU A 186 -3.89 22.84 -14.49
N TRP A 187 -3.38 22.51 -13.31
CA TRP A 187 -2.33 21.51 -13.15
C TRP A 187 -2.76 20.12 -13.64
N ILE A 188 -4.02 19.71 -13.39
CA ILE A 188 -4.56 18.46 -13.92
C ILE A 188 -4.63 18.50 -15.45
N LYS A 189 -5.08 19.61 -16.05
CA LYS A 189 -5.09 19.79 -17.52
C LYS A 189 -3.70 19.69 -18.12
N GLN A 190 -2.74 20.45 -17.60
CA GLN A 190 -1.36 20.44 -18.09
C GLN A 190 -0.73 19.05 -17.98
N SER A 191 -0.94 18.38 -16.84
CA SER A 191 -0.48 16.99 -16.65
C SER A 191 -1.07 16.05 -17.70
N HIS A 192 -2.37 16.21 -18.01
CA HIS A 192 -3.06 15.41 -19.00
C HIS A 192 -2.57 15.64 -20.43
N GLU A 193 -2.47 16.91 -20.84
CA GLU A 193 -2.02 17.29 -22.18
C GLU A 193 -0.61 16.79 -22.45
N TRP A 194 0.31 16.99 -21.49
CA TRP A 194 1.66 16.48 -21.58
C TRP A 194 1.69 14.95 -21.67
N ALA A 195 0.99 14.25 -20.76
CA ALA A 195 0.97 12.78 -20.76
C ALA A 195 0.41 12.21 -22.07
N LYS A 196 -0.64 12.85 -22.61
CA LYS A 196 -1.24 12.51 -23.90
C LYS A 196 -0.25 12.71 -25.05
N ALA A 197 0.51 13.80 -25.05
CA ALA A 197 1.56 14.06 -26.04
C ALA A 197 2.70 13.02 -25.98
N GLN A 198 3.03 12.49 -24.79
CA GLN A 198 4.03 11.43 -24.62
C GLN A 198 3.53 10.02 -25.01
N GLY A 199 2.21 9.88 -25.24
CA GLY A 199 1.56 8.59 -25.50
C GLY A 199 1.38 7.74 -24.25
N TYR A 200 1.34 8.34 -23.06
CA TYR A 200 1.14 7.61 -21.81
C TYR A 200 -0.32 7.19 -21.63
N PRO A 201 -0.60 5.96 -21.16
CA PRO A 201 -1.95 5.39 -21.10
C PRO A 201 -2.75 5.85 -19.86
N ILE A 202 -2.57 7.10 -19.40
CA ILE A 202 -3.25 7.62 -18.21
C ILE A 202 -4.70 7.96 -18.54
N LYS A 203 -5.64 7.31 -17.83
CA LYS A 203 -7.10 7.43 -18.04
C LYS A 203 -7.82 8.15 -16.90
N GLN A 204 -7.20 8.26 -15.73
CA GLN A 204 -7.78 8.98 -14.60
C GLN A 204 -6.71 9.69 -13.78
N TYR A 205 -7.10 10.86 -13.25
CA TYR A 205 -6.29 11.75 -12.46
C TYR A 205 -6.94 11.98 -11.11
N GLY A 206 -6.10 12.16 -10.10
CA GLY A 206 -6.42 12.73 -8.82
C GLY A 206 -5.32 13.69 -8.40
N MET A 207 -5.63 14.59 -7.48
CA MET A 207 -4.68 15.56 -6.98
C MET A 207 -4.93 15.86 -5.51
N ASP A 208 -3.86 15.83 -4.73
CA ASP A 208 -3.84 16.24 -3.34
C ASP A 208 -2.94 17.48 -3.21
N VAL A 209 -3.53 18.60 -2.82
CA VAL A 209 -2.85 19.89 -2.67
C VAL A 209 -2.84 20.27 -1.20
N GLU A 210 -1.67 20.24 -0.58
CA GLU A 210 -1.48 20.74 0.78
C GLU A 210 -1.10 22.23 0.75
N PHE A 211 -1.80 23.03 1.55
CA PHE A 211 -1.56 24.47 1.68
C PHE A 211 -1.95 24.97 3.08
N GLY A 212 -1.01 25.61 3.76
CA GLY A 212 -1.15 25.92 5.19
C GLY A 212 -1.45 24.65 6.01
N ASN A 213 -2.55 24.67 6.78
CA ASN A 213 -3.04 23.50 7.52
C ASN A 213 -4.22 22.81 6.80
N LYS A 214 -4.36 23.03 5.48
CA LYS A 214 -5.47 22.52 4.68
C LYS A 214 -4.99 21.55 3.60
N LEU A 215 -5.89 20.66 3.21
CA LEU A 215 -5.73 19.69 2.13
C LEU A 215 -6.94 19.81 1.20
N LEU A 216 -6.70 20.18 -0.06
CA LEU A 216 -7.65 20.03 -1.16
C LEU A 216 -7.39 18.70 -1.84
N SER A 217 -8.37 17.81 -1.83
CA SER A 217 -8.31 16.51 -2.49
C SER A 217 -9.32 16.43 -3.62
N ILE A 218 -8.85 16.06 -4.81
CA ILE A 218 -9.62 15.81 -6.02
C ILE A 218 -9.39 14.36 -6.43
N TYR A 219 -10.46 13.59 -6.61
CA TYR A 219 -10.39 12.20 -7.05
C TYR A 219 -11.37 11.92 -8.18
N GLY A 220 -11.05 10.97 -9.04
CA GLY A 220 -12.01 10.42 -10.02
C GLY A 220 -12.06 11.13 -11.38
N VAL A 221 -11.16 12.10 -11.64
CA VAL A 221 -11.20 12.89 -12.88
C VAL A 221 -10.75 12.03 -14.06
N ARG A 222 -11.67 11.67 -14.96
CA ARG A 222 -11.39 10.88 -16.16
C ARG A 222 -10.78 11.74 -17.26
N ALA A 223 -9.88 11.17 -18.06
CA ALA A 223 -9.28 11.86 -19.22
C ALA A 223 -10.34 12.47 -20.15
N THR A 224 -11.46 11.77 -20.37
CA THR A 224 -12.58 12.27 -21.19
C THR A 224 -13.27 13.50 -20.59
N GLN A 225 -13.28 13.66 -19.26
CA GLN A 225 -13.81 14.86 -18.61
C GLN A 225 -12.85 16.04 -18.80
N ILE A 226 -11.54 15.81 -18.85
CA ILE A 226 -10.54 16.84 -19.13
C ILE A 226 -10.65 17.30 -20.59
N ASP A 227 -10.68 16.33 -21.52
CA ASP A 227 -10.84 16.55 -22.96
C ASP A 227 -12.14 17.30 -23.32
N SER A 228 -13.15 17.30 -22.44
CA SER A 228 -14.41 18.02 -22.68
C SER A 228 -14.27 19.56 -22.61
N GLY A 229 -13.17 20.07 -22.02
CA GLY A 229 -12.97 21.50 -21.77
C GLY A 229 -13.65 22.03 -20.50
N GLU A 230 -14.59 21.28 -19.92
CA GLU A 230 -15.47 21.69 -18.82
C GLU A 230 -15.00 21.23 -17.43
N LEU A 231 -13.70 20.99 -17.24
CA LEU A 231 -13.16 20.43 -15.99
C LEU A 231 -13.46 21.32 -14.78
N LEU A 232 -13.17 22.62 -14.84
CA LEU A 232 -13.36 23.52 -13.70
C LEU A 232 -14.83 23.61 -13.24
N PRO A 233 -15.82 23.82 -14.14
CA PRO A 233 -17.24 23.74 -13.77
C PRO A 233 -17.62 22.41 -13.11
N LEU A 234 -17.09 21.29 -13.63
CA LEU A 234 -17.32 19.96 -13.06
C LEU A 234 -16.77 19.87 -11.64
N LEU A 235 -15.54 20.33 -11.38
CA LEU A 235 -14.93 20.32 -10.05
C LEU A 235 -15.69 21.21 -9.06
N LYS A 236 -16.16 22.39 -9.49
CA LYS A 236 -16.99 23.27 -8.66
C LYS A 236 -18.28 22.56 -8.24
N LYS A 237 -18.97 21.90 -9.18
CA LYS A 237 -20.19 21.14 -8.90
C LYS A 237 -19.93 19.94 -7.99
N ALA A 238 -18.81 19.23 -8.17
CA ALA A 238 -18.40 18.14 -7.29
C ALA A 238 -18.12 18.62 -5.86
N LYS A 239 -17.49 19.79 -5.68
CA LYS A 239 -17.24 20.39 -4.36
C LYS A 239 -18.54 20.74 -3.64
N GLU A 240 -19.51 21.31 -4.35
CA GLU A 240 -20.82 21.68 -3.79
C GLU A 240 -21.64 20.45 -3.36
N ASN A 241 -21.60 19.38 -4.15
CA ASN A 241 -22.41 18.17 -3.94
C ASN A 241 -21.67 17.04 -3.22
N ARG A 242 -20.42 17.26 -2.79
CA ARG A 242 -19.42 16.27 -2.33
C ARG A 242 -18.95 15.29 -3.41
N GLU A 243 -19.84 14.91 -4.31
CA GLU A 243 -19.55 14.10 -5.49
C GLU A 243 -20.41 14.56 -6.67
N TYR A 244 -19.82 14.60 -7.87
CA TYR A 244 -20.56 14.81 -9.12
C TYR A 244 -19.86 14.08 -10.27
N ASP A 245 -20.61 13.27 -11.04
CA ASP A 245 -20.09 12.48 -12.16
C ASP A 245 -18.86 11.61 -11.77
N SER A 246 -18.94 10.99 -10.59
CA SER A 246 -17.88 10.19 -9.95
C SER A 246 -16.60 10.96 -9.62
N VAL A 247 -16.64 12.29 -9.68
CA VAL A 247 -15.56 13.15 -9.19
C VAL A 247 -15.89 13.61 -7.78
N ILE A 248 -14.92 13.44 -6.89
CA ILE A 248 -15.01 13.83 -5.48
C ILE A 248 -14.04 14.98 -5.26
N VAL A 249 -14.53 16.05 -4.63
CA VAL A 249 -13.72 17.20 -4.24
C VAL A 249 -13.96 17.49 -2.76
N THR A 250 -12.90 17.48 -1.97
CA THR A 250 -12.97 17.78 -0.53
C THR A 250 -11.90 18.78 -0.15
N VAL A 251 -12.21 19.63 0.83
CA VAL A 251 -11.21 20.48 1.49
C VAL A 251 -11.28 20.16 2.98
N LYS A 252 -10.17 19.75 3.57
CA LYS A 252 -10.03 19.45 5.01
C LYS A 252 -9.00 20.39 5.63
N GLY A 253 -9.14 20.72 6.91
CA GLY A 253 -8.21 21.57 7.65
C GLY A 253 -8.91 22.70 8.39
N ASP A 254 -8.40 23.07 9.58
CA ASP A 254 -9.08 23.87 10.62
C ASP A 254 -10.11 24.88 10.09
N GLU A 255 -11.38 24.48 10.15
CA GLU A 255 -12.45 25.42 10.47
C GLU A 255 -12.24 25.77 11.95
N LYS A 256 -11.43 26.80 12.23
CA LYS A 256 -11.59 27.48 13.51
C LYS A 256 -13.02 28.03 13.50
N GLY A 257 -13.89 27.36 14.26
CA GLY A 257 -15.13 27.94 14.75
C GLY A 257 -14.87 29.16 15.62
#